data_AF-A0A524NI60-F1
#
_entry.id   AF-A0A524NI60-F1
#
_cell.length_a   1.000
_cell.length_b   1.000
_cell.length_c   1.000
_cell.angle_alpha   90.00
_cell.angle_beta   90.00
_cell.angle_gamma   90.00
#
_symmetry.space_group_name_H-M   'P 1'
#
loop_
_entity.id
_entity.type
_entity.pdbx_description
1 polymer ?
#
loop_
_entity_poly.entity_id
_entity_poly.type
_entity_poly.pdbx_seq_one_letter_code
_entity_poly.pdbx_strand_id
1 'polypeptide(L)'
;MVGFDPSPEITLPSLFDTTGVFRDQNDIVPFGLTAFGYTDASGAVSFDLEPGSYQVVVSRGTEYSSFEAPVMITAGVTTNVAAQIGRVIDTTGFVSSDFHVHGIASADSRVNQTDRVFQFAGEGVDNVVMTDHHVHTDLDPRIAALGFSPFLASTIGEEITTWDSGHYNAYPMTIDASRPSGGSTDWGKAAPPGMDFTAYGAYIATPSEVDALAAASATATPDTLVQINHIDSHFVPLEIDTSLVPPASAISAFAKERFRIDPTTGNLYHHFPALELWNGASRGHQSEFLDGRIGIWFNLLNQGLLTTFIADTDTHRYANLRSAGARTWTAASTDSPPSISDAEIAQSVLAGKATGGQGIYVQARLVANEDPGLVADLTLAGSTLVSITDAVAGVDLEIDVQAPAWAEYDRIEVYANAGTVADIAVPQLFTATPTVVLDAGVDFTVTSTNVFPAVPGATRLDASVSVSFASLAGDTWFVVVVRGRDGVSRPMFPIYPRDLDTGSNTTLADLIDGNLGEDGTMALGATNALYVDADGVPGFQAPLAP
;
A
#
# COMPACT_ATOMS: atom_id res chain seq x y z
N MET A 1 -17.85 0.27 -15.89
CA MET A 1 -18.38 0.29 -17.28
C MET A 1 -17.38 0.96 -18.18
N VAL A 2 -16.78 0.18 -19.06
CA VAL A 2 -15.78 0.66 -20.01
C VAL A 2 -16.47 1.13 -21.28
N GLY A 3 -16.05 2.30 -21.77
CA GLY A 3 -16.55 2.90 -22.99
C GLY A 3 -16.69 4.42 -22.89
N PHE A 4 -17.24 5.00 -23.94
CA PHE A 4 -17.43 6.44 -24.05
C PHE A 4 -18.91 6.78 -24.02
N ASP A 5 -19.24 7.90 -23.37
CA ASP A 5 -20.58 8.48 -23.42
C ASP A 5 -20.88 8.92 -24.87
N PRO A 6 -21.89 8.35 -25.54
CA PRO A 6 -22.22 8.68 -26.92
C PRO A 6 -23.01 9.99 -27.05
N SER A 7 -23.41 10.60 -25.94
CA SER A 7 -24.16 11.86 -25.96
C SER A 7 -23.22 13.05 -26.29
N PRO A 8 -23.70 14.03 -27.08
CA PRO A 8 -22.92 15.24 -27.34
C PRO A 8 -22.74 16.02 -26.03
N GLU A 9 -21.50 16.41 -25.73
CA GLU A 9 -21.18 17.23 -24.57
C GLU A 9 -22.03 18.51 -24.61
N ILE A 10 -22.78 18.78 -23.53
CA ILE A 10 -23.61 19.98 -23.43
C ILE A 10 -22.69 21.18 -23.25
N THR A 11 -22.31 21.79 -24.37
CA THR A 11 -21.57 23.05 -24.40
C THR A 11 -22.53 24.20 -24.13
N LEU A 12 -22.60 24.66 -22.88
CA LEU A 12 -23.34 25.87 -22.52
C LEU A 12 -22.51 27.11 -22.90
N PRO A 13 -23.02 28.02 -23.73
CA PRO A 13 -22.30 29.24 -24.08
C PRO A 13 -22.24 30.19 -22.88
N SER A 14 -21.04 30.31 -22.31
CA SER A 14 -20.56 31.36 -21.39
C SER A 14 -21.38 31.63 -20.12
N LEU A 15 -20.94 31.04 -19.01
CA LEU A 15 -20.76 31.65 -17.68
C LEU A 15 -20.14 30.54 -16.80
N PHE A 16 -18.80 30.48 -16.79
CA PHE A 16 -17.97 29.41 -16.23
C PHE A 16 -18.07 28.08 -16.99
N ASP A 17 -16.95 27.64 -17.58
CA ASP A 17 -16.76 26.34 -18.23
C ASP A 17 -16.80 25.15 -17.23
N THR A 18 -17.38 25.38 -16.06
CA THR A 18 -17.25 24.58 -14.85
C THR A 18 -18.51 24.78 -14.01
N THR A 19 -19.68 24.43 -14.52
CA THR A 19 -20.88 24.53 -13.70
C THR A 19 -20.86 23.52 -12.56
N GLY A 20 -20.09 22.42 -12.66
CA GLY A 20 -19.84 21.50 -11.53
C GLY A 20 -21.12 20.92 -10.88
N VAL A 21 -22.30 21.12 -11.49
CA VAL A 21 -23.59 20.87 -10.83
C VAL A 21 -23.90 19.37 -10.74
N PHE A 22 -23.18 18.51 -11.47
CA PHE A 22 -23.38 17.06 -11.40
C PHE A 22 -22.09 16.22 -11.39
N ARG A 23 -20.91 16.83 -11.52
CA ARG A 23 -19.63 16.13 -11.39
C ARG A 23 -18.70 17.00 -10.56
N ASP A 24 -18.25 16.46 -9.44
CA ASP A 24 -17.14 17.05 -8.74
C ASP A 24 -15.88 16.95 -9.62
N GLN A 25 -15.27 18.09 -9.90
CA GLN A 25 -14.11 18.16 -10.80
C GLN A 25 -12.84 17.53 -10.19
N ASN A 26 -12.83 17.29 -8.88
CA ASN A 26 -11.70 16.72 -8.18
C ASN A 26 -11.83 15.19 -7.96
N ASP A 27 -12.90 14.56 -8.43
CA ASP A 27 -13.20 13.14 -8.26
C ASP A 27 -13.96 12.63 -9.48
N ILE A 28 -13.28 12.79 -10.61
CA ILE A 28 -13.76 12.37 -11.91
C ILE A 28 -13.64 10.85 -12.03
N VAL A 29 -14.62 10.27 -12.72
CA VAL A 29 -14.53 8.88 -13.18
C VAL A 29 -13.26 8.74 -14.04
N PRO A 30 -12.42 7.72 -13.83
CA PRO A 30 -11.20 7.52 -14.62
C PRO A 30 -11.47 7.46 -16.12
N PHE A 31 -10.46 7.84 -16.90
CA PHE A 31 -10.53 7.79 -18.36
C PHE A 31 -10.90 6.39 -18.87
N GLY A 32 -11.66 6.33 -19.96
CA GLY A 32 -12.15 5.07 -20.52
C GLY A 32 -13.32 4.44 -19.77
N LEU A 33 -13.74 5.01 -18.63
CA LEU A 33 -14.91 4.57 -17.89
C LEU A 33 -16.05 5.60 -17.99
N THR A 34 -17.24 5.13 -18.38
CA THR A 34 -18.45 5.97 -18.42
C THR A 34 -19.18 6.00 -17.07
N ALA A 35 -19.08 4.90 -16.32
CA ALA A 35 -19.67 4.74 -14.99
C ALA A 35 -18.94 3.65 -14.20
N PHE A 36 -18.99 3.75 -12.89
CA PHE A 36 -18.56 2.72 -11.95
C PHE A 36 -19.52 2.73 -10.75
N GLY A 37 -19.52 1.66 -9.96
CA GLY A 37 -20.28 1.59 -8.71
C GLY A 37 -19.94 0.32 -7.94
N TYR A 38 -20.04 0.40 -6.62
CA TYR A 38 -19.89 -0.74 -5.72
C TYR A 38 -21.23 -1.38 -5.43
N THR A 39 -21.23 -2.69 -5.21
CA THR A 39 -22.44 -3.43 -4.84
C THR A 39 -22.80 -3.20 -3.38
N ASP A 40 -24.08 -3.37 -3.05
CA ASP A 40 -24.46 -3.65 -1.66
C ASP A 40 -23.98 -5.05 -1.21
N ALA A 41 -24.22 -5.40 0.05
CA ALA A 41 -23.80 -6.68 0.62
C ALA A 41 -24.52 -7.90 -0.03
N SER A 42 -25.57 -7.69 -0.81
CA SER A 42 -26.25 -8.73 -1.60
C SER A 42 -25.64 -8.94 -2.99
N GLY A 43 -24.67 -8.11 -3.37
CA GLY A 43 -24.01 -8.16 -4.67
C GLY A 43 -24.75 -7.41 -5.77
N ALA A 44 -25.65 -6.48 -5.42
CA ALA A 44 -26.44 -5.72 -6.39
C ALA A 44 -25.98 -4.26 -6.49
N VAL A 45 -25.96 -3.71 -7.72
CA VAL A 45 -25.78 -2.29 -8.02
C VAL A 45 -26.56 -1.95 -9.29
N SER A 46 -27.02 -0.70 -9.40
CA SER A 46 -27.65 -0.17 -10.60
C SER A 46 -27.26 1.30 -10.78
N PHE A 47 -27.00 1.72 -12.01
CA PHE A 47 -26.81 3.11 -12.37
C PHE A 47 -27.33 3.35 -13.79
N ASP A 48 -27.70 4.61 -14.06
CA ASP A 48 -28.23 5.01 -15.36
C ASP A 48 -27.08 5.23 -16.36
N LEU A 49 -27.31 4.84 -17.62
CA LEU A 49 -26.39 5.02 -18.73
C LEU A 49 -27.14 5.48 -19.98
N GLU A 50 -26.46 6.30 -20.78
CA GLU A 50 -26.95 6.66 -22.10
C GLU A 50 -26.96 5.44 -23.04
N PRO A 51 -27.92 5.34 -23.99
CA PRO A 51 -27.98 4.25 -24.95
C PRO A 51 -26.70 4.16 -25.78
N GLY A 52 -26.01 3.01 -25.72
CA GLY A 52 -24.68 2.87 -26.29
C GLY A 52 -24.08 1.48 -26.04
N SER A 53 -23.00 1.19 -26.77
CA SER A 53 -22.23 -0.04 -26.62
C SER A 53 -21.16 0.16 -25.57
N TYR A 54 -21.07 -0.78 -24.63
CA TYR A 54 -20.12 -0.74 -23.53
C TYR A 54 -19.59 -2.14 -23.24
N GLN A 55 -18.51 -2.20 -22.47
CA GLN A 55 -18.05 -3.42 -21.83
C GLN A 55 -18.35 -3.31 -20.32
N VAL A 56 -19.11 -4.26 -19.78
CA VAL A 56 -19.26 -4.38 -18.33
C VAL A 56 -18.08 -5.18 -17.80
N VAL A 57 -17.45 -4.66 -16.76
CA VAL A 57 -16.38 -5.33 -16.02
C VAL A 57 -16.74 -5.32 -14.55
N VAL A 58 -16.60 -6.47 -13.89
CA VAL A 58 -16.87 -6.66 -12.46
C VAL A 58 -15.67 -7.36 -11.84
N SER A 59 -15.16 -6.83 -10.74
CA SER A 59 -14.07 -7.41 -9.95
C SER A 59 -14.27 -7.06 -8.48
N ARG A 60 -13.47 -7.67 -7.62
CA ARG A 60 -13.35 -7.32 -6.21
C ARG A 60 -11.87 -7.09 -5.82
N GLY A 61 -11.14 -6.44 -6.72
CA GLY A 61 -9.73 -6.10 -6.55
C GLY A 61 -8.77 -7.30 -6.63
N THR A 62 -7.57 -7.10 -6.08
CA THR A 62 -6.36 -7.92 -6.31
C THR A 62 -6.55 -9.43 -6.08
N GLU A 63 -7.38 -9.86 -5.12
CA GLU A 63 -7.52 -11.29 -4.80
C GLU A 63 -8.51 -12.03 -5.71
N TYR A 64 -9.22 -11.31 -6.58
CA TYR A 64 -10.36 -11.82 -7.33
C TYR A 64 -10.15 -11.78 -8.85
N SER A 65 -10.77 -12.73 -9.53
CA SER A 65 -10.88 -12.70 -11.00
C SER A 65 -11.80 -11.56 -11.47
N SER A 66 -11.69 -11.19 -12.74
CA SER A 66 -12.64 -10.30 -13.39
C SER A 66 -13.74 -11.08 -14.13
N PHE A 67 -14.94 -10.50 -14.19
CA PHE A 67 -15.98 -10.86 -15.14
C PHE A 67 -16.08 -9.76 -16.18
N GLU A 68 -16.21 -10.15 -17.44
CA GLU A 68 -16.20 -9.24 -18.59
C GLU A 68 -17.27 -9.65 -19.61
N ALA A 69 -18.15 -8.73 -20.01
CA ALA A 69 -19.10 -8.97 -21.08
C ALA A 69 -19.42 -7.70 -21.90
N PRO A 70 -19.64 -7.81 -23.22
CA PRO A 70 -20.18 -6.71 -23.99
C PRO A 70 -21.66 -6.50 -23.65
N VAL A 71 -22.09 -5.25 -23.55
CA VAL A 71 -23.50 -4.89 -23.32
C VAL A 71 -23.96 -3.79 -24.28
N MET A 72 -25.21 -3.90 -24.69
CA MET A 72 -25.91 -2.89 -25.48
C MET A 72 -26.99 -2.25 -24.62
N ILE A 73 -26.84 -0.97 -24.30
CA ILE A 73 -27.85 -0.21 -23.54
C ILE A 73 -28.83 0.41 -24.53
N THR A 74 -30.12 0.17 -24.31
CA THR A 74 -31.22 0.69 -25.13
C THR A 74 -32.06 1.66 -24.30
N ALA A 75 -32.49 2.78 -24.90
CA ALA A 75 -33.28 3.80 -24.23
C ALA A 75 -34.53 3.21 -23.54
N GLY A 76 -34.70 3.53 -22.25
CA GLY A 76 -35.87 3.12 -21.46
C GLY A 76 -35.93 1.63 -21.12
N VAL A 77 -34.86 0.86 -21.35
CA VAL A 77 -34.77 -0.57 -21.05
C VAL A 77 -33.69 -0.83 -20.02
N THR A 78 -34.02 -1.59 -18.97
CA THR A 78 -33.04 -2.12 -18.02
C THR A 78 -32.39 -3.40 -18.57
N THR A 79 -31.08 -3.38 -18.75
CA THR A 79 -30.29 -4.56 -19.10
C THR A 79 -29.73 -5.21 -17.82
N ASN A 80 -30.17 -6.42 -17.51
CA ASN A 80 -29.67 -7.17 -16.35
C ASN A 80 -28.44 -8.00 -16.73
N VAL A 81 -27.37 -7.90 -15.94
CA VAL A 81 -26.15 -8.71 -16.06
C VAL A 81 -25.99 -9.53 -14.78
N ALA A 82 -25.86 -10.85 -14.92
CA ALA A 82 -25.50 -11.73 -13.82
C ALA A 82 -24.01 -12.08 -13.93
N ALA A 83 -23.18 -11.39 -13.16
CA ALA A 83 -21.74 -11.61 -13.11
C ALA A 83 -21.38 -12.59 -11.99
N GLN A 84 -20.33 -13.38 -12.19
CA GLN A 84 -19.74 -14.22 -11.16
C GLN A 84 -18.22 -14.10 -11.22
N ILE A 85 -17.59 -13.94 -10.07
CA ILE A 85 -16.14 -13.85 -9.88
C ILE A 85 -15.70 -14.84 -8.81
N GLY A 86 -14.43 -15.24 -8.80
CA GLY A 86 -13.85 -16.11 -7.77
C GLY A 86 -12.67 -15.44 -7.07
N ARG A 87 -12.46 -15.74 -5.79
CA ARG A 87 -11.23 -15.38 -5.05
C ARG A 87 -10.11 -16.31 -5.49
N VAL A 88 -9.36 -15.90 -6.51
CA VAL A 88 -8.39 -16.77 -7.19
C VAL A 88 -7.02 -16.74 -6.53
N ILE A 89 -6.72 -15.74 -5.71
CA ILE A 89 -5.47 -15.67 -4.94
C ILE A 89 -5.66 -16.33 -3.59
N ASP A 90 -4.72 -17.19 -3.21
CA ASP A 90 -4.69 -17.80 -1.89
C ASP A 90 -3.80 -16.98 -0.96
N THR A 91 -4.45 -16.17 -0.12
CA THR A 91 -3.84 -15.36 0.93
C THR A 91 -4.13 -15.95 2.32
N THR A 92 -4.42 -17.26 2.41
CA THR A 92 -4.68 -17.93 3.70
C THR A 92 -3.57 -17.66 4.71
N GLY A 93 -3.96 -17.24 5.92
CA GLY A 93 -3.01 -16.89 6.99
C GLY A 93 -2.45 -15.47 6.87
N PHE A 94 -2.99 -14.65 5.96
CA PHE A 94 -2.70 -13.23 5.84
C PHE A 94 -4.00 -12.42 5.74
N VAL A 95 -3.95 -11.19 6.23
CA VAL A 95 -5.04 -10.22 6.18
C VAL A 95 -4.63 -9.08 5.26
N SER A 96 -5.45 -8.82 4.23
CA SER A 96 -5.27 -7.68 3.34
C SER A 96 -5.74 -6.40 4.02
N SER A 97 -4.84 -5.42 4.18
CA SER A 97 -5.13 -4.13 4.81
C SER A 97 -4.67 -2.94 3.97
N ASP A 98 -5.35 -1.82 4.14
CA ASP A 98 -4.88 -0.48 3.77
C ASP A 98 -4.69 0.31 5.08
N PHE A 99 -3.45 0.65 5.39
CA PHE A 99 -3.03 1.23 6.67
C PHE A 99 -3.15 2.77 6.71
N HIS A 100 -3.55 3.41 5.60
CA HIS A 100 -3.62 4.86 5.50
C HIS A 100 -4.88 5.31 4.75
N VAL A 101 -5.96 5.61 5.48
CA VAL A 101 -7.29 5.89 4.90
C VAL A 101 -8.05 6.99 5.65
N HIS A 102 -8.61 7.94 4.88
CA HIS A 102 -9.29 9.12 5.42
C HIS A 102 -10.81 9.10 5.24
N GLY A 103 -11.60 9.13 6.30
CA GLY A 103 -13.05 9.32 6.25
C GLY A 103 -13.49 10.79 6.15
N ILE A 104 -14.80 11.02 6.28
CA ILE A 104 -15.41 12.37 6.35
C ILE A 104 -15.00 13.16 7.60
N ALA A 105 -14.37 12.51 8.57
CA ALA A 105 -13.90 13.15 9.79
C ALA A 105 -12.57 13.88 9.59
N SER A 106 -11.74 13.42 8.65
CA SER A 106 -10.53 14.13 8.22
C SER A 106 -10.87 15.45 7.53
N ALA A 107 -10.00 16.44 7.69
CA ALA A 107 -10.22 17.80 7.20
C ALA A 107 -10.16 17.93 5.67
N ASP A 108 -9.57 16.95 4.98
CA ASP A 108 -9.26 16.97 3.55
C ASP A 108 -9.91 15.82 2.76
N SER A 109 -10.66 14.96 3.45
CA SER A 109 -11.50 13.95 2.85
C SER A 109 -12.97 14.31 2.99
N ARG A 110 -13.75 13.80 2.05
CA ARG A 110 -15.20 14.06 1.94
C ARG A 110 -16.01 12.79 1.76
N VAL A 111 -15.35 11.65 1.86
CA VAL A 111 -15.96 10.35 1.63
C VAL A 111 -16.69 9.98 2.90
N ASN A 112 -18.02 9.90 2.83
CA ASN A 112 -18.80 9.49 3.99
C ASN A 112 -18.52 8.02 4.34
N GLN A 113 -18.86 7.63 5.56
CA GLN A 113 -18.61 6.27 6.05
C GLN A 113 -19.30 5.16 5.22
N THR A 114 -20.47 5.42 4.62
CA THR A 114 -21.13 4.42 3.74
C THR A 114 -20.29 4.14 2.52
N ASP A 115 -19.87 5.20 1.84
CA ASP A 115 -19.07 5.10 0.61
C ASP A 115 -17.71 4.46 0.88
N ARG A 116 -17.12 4.74 2.05
CA ARG A 116 -15.87 4.12 2.48
C ARG A 116 -16.02 2.61 2.72
N VAL A 117 -17.11 2.17 3.36
CA VAL A 117 -17.43 0.73 3.51
C VAL A 117 -17.62 0.07 2.13
N PHE A 118 -18.40 0.69 1.24
CA PHE A 118 -18.63 0.14 -0.09
C PHE A 118 -17.33 0.00 -0.91
N GLN A 119 -16.45 1.00 -0.84
CA GLN A 119 -15.14 0.94 -1.48
C GLN A 119 -14.32 -0.25 -0.99
N PHE A 120 -14.01 -0.29 0.30
CA PHE A 120 -13.04 -1.27 0.81
C PHE A 120 -13.56 -2.71 0.77
N ALA A 121 -14.86 -2.91 1.06
CA ALA A 121 -15.47 -4.22 0.89
C ALA A 121 -15.55 -4.62 -0.60
N GLY A 122 -15.82 -3.65 -1.48
CA GLY A 122 -15.91 -3.84 -2.93
C GLY A 122 -14.56 -4.07 -3.62
N GLU A 123 -13.46 -3.56 -3.06
CA GLU A 123 -12.09 -3.79 -3.55
C GLU A 123 -11.40 -4.99 -2.87
N GLY A 124 -12.14 -5.73 -2.04
CA GLY A 124 -11.66 -6.97 -1.42
C GLY A 124 -10.53 -6.76 -0.43
N VAL A 125 -10.59 -5.68 0.36
CA VAL A 125 -9.75 -5.50 1.55
C VAL A 125 -10.44 -6.12 2.74
N ASP A 126 -9.67 -6.82 3.57
CA ASP A 126 -10.20 -7.52 4.75
C ASP A 126 -10.31 -6.57 5.96
N ASN A 127 -9.35 -5.64 6.11
CA ASN A 127 -9.29 -4.67 7.20
C ASN A 127 -8.91 -3.27 6.70
N VAL A 128 -9.67 -2.24 7.07
CA VAL A 128 -9.33 -0.84 6.79
C VAL A 128 -8.85 -0.13 8.05
N VAL A 129 -7.65 0.44 8.02
CA VAL A 129 -7.15 1.26 9.14
C VAL A 129 -7.58 2.70 8.92
N MET A 130 -8.52 3.17 9.74
CA MET A 130 -9.06 4.52 9.64
C MET A 130 -8.12 5.51 10.34
N THR A 131 -7.41 6.32 9.55
CA THR A 131 -6.35 7.23 10.03
C THR A 131 -6.69 8.69 9.69
N ASP A 132 -7.92 9.11 9.98
CA ASP A 132 -8.33 10.50 9.79
C ASP A 132 -7.36 11.47 10.49
N HIS A 133 -7.09 12.62 9.85
CA HIS A 133 -6.21 13.65 10.44
C HIS A 133 -6.71 14.11 11.81
N HIS A 134 -5.95 13.79 12.86
CA HIS A 134 -6.24 14.17 14.24
C HIS A 134 -7.65 13.81 14.74
N VAL A 135 -8.24 12.72 14.25
CA VAL A 135 -9.53 12.22 14.71
C VAL A 135 -9.55 10.70 14.70
N HIS A 136 -10.02 10.07 15.78
CA HIS A 136 -10.26 8.62 15.80
C HIS A 136 -11.66 8.29 15.29
N THR A 137 -11.73 7.48 14.22
CA THR A 137 -13.00 7.04 13.61
C THR A 137 -13.15 5.52 13.74
N ASP A 138 -14.26 5.08 14.32
CA ASP A 138 -14.69 3.67 14.31
C ASP A 138 -15.68 3.44 13.17
N LEU A 139 -15.29 2.57 12.21
CA LEU A 139 -16.10 2.25 11.03
C LEU A 139 -16.96 0.99 11.23
N ASP A 140 -16.67 0.15 12.23
CA ASP A 140 -17.37 -1.12 12.47
C ASP A 140 -18.89 -0.97 12.63
N PRO A 141 -19.42 0.04 13.35
CA PRO A 141 -20.87 0.25 13.44
C PRO A 141 -21.51 0.47 12.06
N ARG A 142 -20.80 1.13 11.13
CA ARG A 142 -21.30 1.36 9.77
C ARG A 142 -21.20 0.11 8.91
N ILE A 143 -20.11 -0.65 9.03
CA ILE A 143 -19.92 -1.95 8.39
C ILE A 143 -21.09 -2.89 8.76
N ALA A 144 -21.38 -3.02 10.06
CA ALA A 144 -22.46 -3.86 10.56
C ALA A 144 -23.84 -3.39 10.08
N ALA A 145 -24.11 -2.08 10.11
CA ALA A 145 -25.38 -1.51 9.67
C ALA A 145 -25.67 -1.76 8.18
N LEU A 146 -24.63 -1.84 7.34
CA LEU A 146 -24.75 -2.10 5.91
C LEU A 146 -24.68 -3.59 5.54
N GLY A 147 -24.45 -4.48 6.53
CA GLY A 147 -24.36 -5.92 6.32
C GLY A 147 -23.02 -6.42 5.77
N PHE A 148 -21.95 -5.62 5.90
CA PHE A 148 -20.62 -5.94 5.36
C PHE A 148 -19.68 -6.62 6.35
N SER A 149 -20.11 -6.94 7.58
CA SER A 149 -19.26 -7.63 8.56
C SER A 149 -18.60 -8.93 8.06
N PRO A 150 -19.19 -9.73 7.15
CA PRO A 150 -18.49 -10.89 6.56
C PRO A 150 -17.35 -10.53 5.58
N PHE A 151 -17.20 -9.26 5.22
CA PHE A 151 -16.44 -8.80 4.07
C PHE A 151 -15.39 -7.73 4.39
N LEU A 152 -15.52 -7.05 5.53
CA LEU A 152 -14.64 -5.96 5.93
C LEU A 152 -14.68 -5.84 7.46
N ALA A 153 -13.52 -5.62 8.06
CA ALA A 153 -13.32 -5.12 9.42
C ALA A 153 -12.66 -3.74 9.36
N SER A 154 -12.62 -3.04 10.49
CA SER A 154 -11.84 -1.81 10.61
C SER A 154 -10.95 -1.80 11.83
N THR A 155 -9.80 -1.12 11.69
CA THR A 155 -8.90 -0.79 12.79
C THR A 155 -8.97 0.72 13.00
N ILE A 156 -9.11 1.14 14.25
CA ILE A 156 -9.07 2.56 14.61
C ILE A 156 -7.60 2.99 14.65
N GLY A 157 -7.26 4.05 13.93
CA GLY A 157 -5.97 4.73 14.02
C GLY A 157 -6.15 6.24 14.00
N GLU A 158 -5.04 6.93 13.77
CA GLU A 158 -5.00 8.35 13.46
C GLU A 158 -3.83 8.63 12.52
N GLU A 159 -3.97 9.66 11.69
CA GLU A 159 -2.81 10.33 11.11
C GLU A 159 -2.48 11.58 11.94
N ILE A 160 -1.30 11.56 12.56
CA ILE A 160 -0.71 12.67 13.29
C ILE A 160 0.05 13.53 12.27
N THR A 161 -0.53 14.66 11.92
CA THR A 161 -0.06 15.52 10.83
C THR A 161 0.74 16.69 11.40
N THR A 162 2.05 16.52 11.48
CA THR A 162 2.94 17.65 11.74
C THR A 162 3.19 18.38 10.42
N TRP A 163 2.76 19.64 10.32
CA TRP A 163 2.70 20.35 9.03
C TRP A 163 4.01 20.41 8.24
N ASP A 164 5.16 20.44 8.93
CA ASP A 164 6.46 20.64 8.30
C ASP A 164 7.50 19.54 8.64
N SER A 165 7.15 18.53 9.46
CA SER A 165 8.11 17.52 9.93
C SER A 165 7.70 16.06 9.69
N GLY A 166 6.61 15.86 8.94
CA GLY A 166 6.13 14.54 8.51
C GLY A 166 4.77 14.21 9.06
N HIS A 167 4.15 13.20 8.47
CA HIS A 167 2.92 12.62 8.97
C HIS A 167 3.17 11.21 9.48
N TYR A 168 2.41 10.83 10.50
CA TYR A 168 2.62 9.57 11.21
C TYR A 168 1.29 8.88 11.49
N ASN A 169 1.15 7.64 11.06
CA ASN A 169 0.03 6.82 11.50
C ASN A 169 0.33 6.18 12.84
N ALA A 170 -0.65 6.23 13.76
CA ALA A 170 -0.63 5.44 14.99
C ALA A 170 -1.82 4.48 15.02
N TYR A 171 -1.55 3.19 15.21
CA TYR A 171 -2.57 2.14 15.23
C TYR A 171 -2.08 0.88 15.96
N PRO A 172 -3.00 0.07 16.55
CA PRO A 172 -4.40 0.40 16.79
C PRO A 172 -4.56 1.38 17.95
N MET A 173 -5.65 2.13 17.92
CA MET A 173 -6.03 3.14 18.91
C MET A 173 -7.45 2.86 19.44
N THR A 174 -7.81 3.51 20.54
CA THR A 174 -9.18 3.51 21.09
C THR A 174 -9.79 4.91 21.01
N ILE A 175 -11.10 5.05 21.27
CA ILE A 175 -11.80 6.35 21.22
C ILE A 175 -12.11 6.87 22.63
N ASP A 176 -11.65 8.08 22.93
CA ASP A 176 -12.16 8.90 24.05
C ASP A 176 -13.33 9.77 23.58
N ALA A 177 -14.56 9.28 23.81
CA ALA A 177 -15.78 9.98 23.44
C ALA A 177 -16.02 11.31 24.18
N SER A 178 -15.22 11.64 25.20
CA SER A 178 -15.29 12.93 25.89
C SER A 178 -14.54 14.05 25.16
N ARG A 179 -13.73 13.69 24.16
CA ARG A 179 -12.89 14.60 23.38
C ARG A 179 -13.44 14.72 21.95
N PRO A 180 -13.52 15.93 21.37
CA PRO A 180 -14.01 16.10 20.00
C PRO A 180 -13.23 15.33 18.93
N SER A 181 -11.93 15.11 19.15
CA SER A 181 -11.05 14.35 18.26
C SER A 181 -11.02 12.85 18.54
N GLY A 182 -11.85 12.34 19.46
CA GLY A 182 -11.76 10.95 19.91
C GLY A 182 -10.49 10.63 20.70
N GLY A 183 -9.74 11.64 21.15
CA GLY A 183 -8.53 11.48 21.97
C GLY A 183 -7.22 11.47 21.20
N SER A 184 -7.23 11.87 19.92
CA SER A 184 -6.06 12.00 19.06
C SER A 184 -4.84 12.66 19.72
N THR A 185 -3.65 12.30 19.26
CA THR A 185 -2.37 12.76 19.81
C THR A 185 -2.19 14.27 19.67
N ASP A 186 -1.90 14.95 20.78
CA ASP A 186 -1.60 16.38 20.82
C ASP A 186 -0.09 16.64 20.60
N TRP A 187 0.32 16.59 19.34
CA TRP A 187 1.70 16.88 18.91
C TRP A 187 2.07 18.37 19.04
N GLY A 188 1.09 19.26 19.21
CA GLY A 188 1.30 20.69 19.45
C GLY A 188 1.82 21.00 20.85
N LYS A 189 1.68 20.05 21.78
CA LYS A 189 2.00 20.14 23.22
C LYS A 189 1.19 21.23 23.94
N ALA A 190 1.02 21.02 25.25
CA ALA A 190 0.29 21.97 26.07
C ALA A 190 1.00 23.33 26.17
N ALA A 191 0.27 24.40 25.89
CA ALA A 191 0.70 25.79 26.11
C ALA A 191 -0.41 26.60 26.81
N PRO A 192 -0.08 27.65 27.59
CA PRO A 192 -1.09 28.58 28.09
C PRO A 192 -1.89 29.23 26.95
N PRO A 193 -3.16 29.61 27.15
CA PRO A 193 -3.97 30.22 26.10
C PRO A 193 -3.28 31.45 25.46
N GLY A 194 -3.10 31.40 24.14
CA GLY A 194 -2.42 32.45 23.35
C GLY A 194 -0.90 32.47 23.45
N MET A 195 -0.28 31.46 24.08
CA MET A 195 1.18 31.30 24.21
C MET A 195 1.72 30.08 23.45
N ASP A 196 0.99 29.59 22.45
CA ASP A 196 1.31 28.45 21.57
C ASP A 196 2.22 28.83 20.38
N PHE A 197 3.06 29.85 20.56
CA PHE A 197 4.00 30.35 19.55
C PHE A 197 5.45 30.20 20.02
N THR A 198 6.36 30.04 19.05
CA THR A 198 7.81 29.91 19.29
C THR A 198 8.40 31.10 20.06
N ALA A 199 7.84 32.30 19.91
CA ALA A 199 8.22 33.50 20.68
C ALA A 199 8.06 33.35 22.20
N TYR A 200 7.23 32.40 22.66
CA TYR A 200 7.02 32.05 24.07
C TYR A 200 7.74 30.75 24.48
N GLY A 201 8.55 30.16 23.60
CA GLY A 201 9.19 28.86 23.81
C GLY A 201 8.25 27.67 23.68
N ALA A 202 7.07 27.84 23.09
CA ALA A 202 6.17 26.75 22.75
C ALA A 202 6.56 26.18 21.38
N TYR A 203 7.03 24.94 21.39
CA TYR A 203 7.45 24.18 20.20
C TYR A 203 6.61 22.92 20.08
N ILE A 204 6.46 22.45 18.85
CA ILE A 204 5.77 21.20 18.53
C ILE A 204 6.66 20.00 18.88
N ALA A 205 6.09 18.80 18.86
CA ALA A 205 6.81 17.55 19.07
C ALA A 205 7.85 17.30 17.98
N THR A 206 9.05 16.88 18.38
CA THR A 206 10.02 16.24 17.48
C THR A 206 9.51 14.87 17.05
N PRO A 207 10.08 14.25 16.00
CA PRO A 207 9.67 12.90 15.58
C PRO A 207 9.70 11.87 16.73
N SER A 208 10.75 11.87 17.56
CA SER A 208 10.83 10.99 18.73
C SER A 208 9.78 11.29 19.81
N GLU A 209 9.39 12.56 19.95
CA GLU A 209 8.34 12.95 20.89
C GLU A 209 6.94 12.60 20.35
N VAL A 210 6.72 12.66 19.03
CA VAL A 210 5.48 12.20 18.39
C VAL A 210 5.27 10.72 18.69
N ASP A 211 6.30 9.89 18.46
CA ASP A 211 6.27 8.45 18.78
C ASP A 211 5.91 8.21 20.25
N ALA A 212 6.62 8.88 21.16
CA ALA A 212 6.38 8.76 22.59
C ALA A 212 4.97 9.24 23.02
N LEU A 213 4.47 10.32 22.42
CA LEU A 213 3.14 10.86 22.73
C LEU A 213 2.03 9.94 22.24
N ALA A 214 2.16 9.39 21.02
CA ALA A 214 1.18 8.46 20.46
C ALA A 214 1.12 7.18 21.29
N ALA A 215 2.27 6.55 21.54
CA ALA A 215 2.36 5.29 22.29
C ALA A 215 1.98 5.42 23.78
N ALA A 216 2.09 6.62 24.36
CA ALA A 216 1.71 6.88 25.75
C ALA A 216 0.35 7.59 25.90
N SER A 217 -0.38 7.81 24.81
CA SER A 217 -1.67 8.48 24.84
C SER A 217 -2.70 7.66 25.64
N ALA A 218 -3.72 8.33 26.20
CA ALA A 218 -4.78 7.64 26.95
C ALA A 218 -5.62 6.69 26.07
N THR A 219 -5.52 6.88 24.75
CA THR A 219 -6.19 6.09 23.72
C THR A 219 -5.31 5.01 23.10
N ALA A 220 -4.00 4.98 23.42
CA ALA A 220 -3.10 3.94 22.97
C ALA A 220 -3.50 2.58 23.53
N THR A 221 -3.23 1.55 22.75
CA THR A 221 -3.29 0.15 23.16
C THR A 221 -1.87 -0.35 23.50
N PRO A 222 -1.72 -1.52 24.14
CA PRO A 222 -0.40 -2.13 24.34
C PRO A 222 0.35 -2.44 23.04
N ASP A 223 -0.35 -2.50 21.91
CA ASP A 223 0.16 -2.89 20.60
C ASP A 223 0.23 -1.70 19.63
N THR A 224 -0.04 -0.47 20.10
CA THR A 224 0.09 0.74 19.28
C THR A 224 1.53 0.89 18.79
N LEU A 225 1.68 0.91 17.47
CA LEU A 225 2.93 1.28 16.80
C LEU A 225 2.72 2.56 16.01
N VAL A 226 3.84 3.22 15.69
CA VAL A 226 3.85 4.43 14.86
C VAL A 226 4.59 4.17 13.55
N GLN A 227 3.94 4.50 12.45
CA GLN A 227 4.44 4.43 11.08
C GLN A 227 4.74 5.85 10.57
N ILE A 228 5.79 6.02 9.76
CA ILE A 228 5.93 7.24 8.95
C ILE A 228 5.15 7.08 7.65
N ASN A 229 4.31 8.06 7.34
CA ASN A 229 3.51 8.09 6.12
C ASN A 229 4.22 8.80 4.98
N HIS A 230 3.90 8.44 3.73
CA HIS A 230 4.37 9.00 2.46
C HIS A 230 5.73 9.68 2.65
N ILE A 231 6.75 8.84 2.88
CA ILE A 231 7.88 9.13 3.76
C ILE A 231 8.70 10.38 3.41
N ASP A 232 8.60 10.85 2.18
CA ASP A 232 9.21 12.09 1.71
C ASP A 232 8.76 13.31 2.53
N SER A 233 7.53 13.27 3.09
CA SER A 233 7.01 14.29 4.02
C SER A 233 7.86 14.43 5.31
N HIS A 234 8.65 13.41 5.63
CA HIS A 234 9.51 13.35 6.80
C HIS A 234 10.99 13.51 6.42
N PHE A 235 11.49 12.67 5.50
CA PHE A 235 12.92 12.63 5.19
C PHE A 235 13.41 13.88 4.43
N VAL A 236 12.61 14.38 3.48
CA VAL A 236 13.00 15.53 2.65
C VAL A 236 13.02 16.85 3.45
N PRO A 237 11.93 17.28 4.12
CA PRO A 237 11.93 18.58 4.80
C PRO A 237 12.89 18.63 5.99
N LEU A 238 13.12 17.48 6.66
CA LEU A 238 14.09 17.39 7.76
C LEU A 238 15.54 17.20 7.29
N GLU A 239 15.76 17.10 5.97
CA GLU A 239 17.07 16.86 5.36
C GLU A 239 17.78 15.65 5.98
N ILE A 240 17.04 14.55 6.18
CA ILE A 240 17.57 13.33 6.78
C ILE A 240 18.37 12.55 5.74
N ASP A 241 19.66 12.36 6.02
CA ASP A 241 20.55 11.52 5.22
C ASP A 241 20.68 10.15 5.88
N THR A 242 20.08 9.13 5.25
CA THR A 242 20.14 7.74 5.72
C THR A 242 21.43 7.02 5.31
N SER A 243 22.28 7.61 4.46
CA SER A 243 23.59 7.05 4.14
C SER A 243 24.64 7.28 5.24
N LEU A 244 24.37 8.19 6.17
CA LEU A 244 25.17 8.38 7.36
C LEU A 244 24.94 7.23 8.36
N VAL A 245 25.99 6.88 9.10
CA VAL A 245 25.95 5.84 10.14
C VAL A 245 26.34 6.45 11.49
N PRO A 246 25.38 6.71 12.40
CA PRO A 246 23.92 6.57 12.25
C PRO A 246 23.30 7.66 11.34
N PRO A 247 22.05 7.47 10.87
CA PRO A 247 21.35 8.47 10.06
C PRO A 247 21.21 9.80 10.79
N ALA A 248 21.29 10.91 10.04
CA ALA A 248 21.21 12.24 10.65
C ALA A 248 20.49 13.28 9.80
N SER A 249 19.76 14.18 10.47
CA SER A 249 19.15 15.37 9.88
C SER A 249 20.17 16.50 9.70
N ALA A 250 20.18 17.14 8.53
CA ALA A 250 21.02 18.31 8.24
C ALA A 250 20.29 19.67 8.38
N ILE A 251 18.99 19.65 8.68
CA ILE A 251 18.14 20.84 8.76
C ILE A 251 18.70 21.92 9.72
N SER A 252 18.76 23.16 9.22
CA SER A 252 19.30 24.31 9.96
C SER A 252 18.44 24.70 11.17
N ALA A 253 19.05 25.35 12.17
CA ALA A 253 18.32 25.90 13.33
C ALA A 253 17.20 26.89 12.92
N PHE A 254 17.43 27.68 11.87
CA PHE A 254 16.42 28.60 11.33
C PHE A 254 15.21 27.84 10.73
N ALA A 255 15.47 26.75 10.00
CA ALA A 255 14.41 25.92 9.44
C ALA A 255 13.63 25.17 10.55
N LYS A 256 14.32 24.66 11.58
CA LYS A 256 13.67 24.11 12.79
C LYS A 256 12.70 25.12 13.42
N GLU A 257 13.14 26.35 13.64
CA GLU A 257 12.28 27.40 14.21
C GLU A 257 11.08 27.71 13.31
N ARG A 258 11.25 27.72 11.98
CA ARG A 258 10.14 27.87 11.02
C ARG A 258 9.12 26.74 11.15
N PHE A 259 9.58 25.51 11.33
CA PHE A 259 8.74 24.32 11.55
C PHE A 259 8.18 24.25 12.97
N ARG A 260 8.44 25.27 13.80
CA ARG A 260 8.09 25.32 15.23
C ARG A 260 8.73 24.22 16.07
N ILE A 261 9.86 23.69 15.63
CA ILE A 261 10.71 22.78 16.40
C ILE A 261 11.76 23.60 17.14
N ASP A 262 12.11 23.19 18.37
CA ASP A 262 13.15 23.86 19.14
C ASP A 262 14.47 23.92 18.34
N PRO A 263 15.00 25.13 18.04
CA PRO A 263 16.22 25.28 17.23
C PRO A 263 17.48 24.73 17.90
N THR A 264 17.42 24.42 19.20
CA THR A 264 18.51 23.81 19.97
C THR A 264 18.50 22.28 19.94
N THR A 265 17.43 21.66 19.43
CA THR A 265 17.33 20.20 19.28
C THR A 265 18.44 19.68 18.36
N GLY A 266 19.01 18.52 18.71
CA GLY A 266 20.06 17.85 17.94
C GLY A 266 19.55 17.16 16.67
N ASN A 267 19.99 15.93 16.46
CA ASN A 267 19.52 15.08 15.35
C ASN A 267 18.00 14.85 15.48
N LEU A 268 17.26 15.03 14.38
CA LEU A 268 15.82 14.77 14.31
C LEU A 268 15.46 13.39 13.74
N TYR A 269 16.46 12.63 13.27
CA TYR A 269 16.23 11.24 12.92
C TYR A 269 15.80 10.43 14.16
N HIS A 270 14.70 9.70 14.00
CA HIS A 270 14.19 8.72 14.95
C HIS A 270 13.83 7.46 14.17
N HIS A 271 14.16 6.28 14.69
CA HIS A 271 13.81 5.02 14.04
C HIS A 271 12.37 4.64 14.39
N PHE A 272 11.52 4.53 13.36
CA PHE A 272 10.16 4.02 13.47
C PHE A 272 10.10 2.58 12.98
N PRO A 273 9.21 1.74 13.54
CA PRO A 273 9.07 0.34 13.16
C PRO A 273 8.49 0.12 11.76
N ALA A 274 7.80 1.09 11.16
CA ALA A 274 7.18 0.96 9.84
C ALA A 274 7.31 2.24 9.00
N LEU A 275 7.46 2.06 7.68
CA LEU A 275 7.50 3.14 6.68
C LEU A 275 6.54 2.85 5.53
N GLU A 276 5.70 3.83 5.21
CA GLU A 276 4.91 3.84 3.99
C GLU A 276 5.81 4.23 2.81
N LEU A 277 6.49 3.25 2.21
CA LEU A 277 7.36 3.47 1.05
C LEU A 277 6.56 3.55 -0.25
N TRP A 278 5.38 2.94 -0.28
CA TRP A 278 4.49 2.97 -1.43
C TRP A 278 3.14 3.54 -1.01
N ASN A 279 2.92 4.81 -1.34
CA ASN A 279 1.68 5.53 -1.08
C ASN A 279 0.95 5.82 -2.41
N GLY A 280 -0.26 5.29 -2.55
CA GLY A 280 -1.14 5.48 -3.71
C GLY A 280 -1.01 4.41 -4.80
N ALA A 281 -1.83 4.56 -5.86
CA ALA A 281 -2.09 3.46 -6.82
C ALA A 281 -1.76 3.78 -8.30
N SER A 282 -0.85 4.74 -8.57
CA SER A 282 -0.53 5.21 -9.93
C SER A 282 0.88 4.78 -10.34
N ARG A 283 1.21 4.86 -11.63
CA ARG A 283 2.57 4.64 -12.15
C ARG A 283 3.59 5.56 -11.48
N GLY A 284 3.20 6.82 -11.24
CA GLY A 284 4.05 7.79 -10.54
C GLY A 284 4.38 7.32 -9.12
N HIS A 285 3.39 6.85 -8.38
CA HIS A 285 3.59 6.33 -7.03
C HIS A 285 4.44 5.05 -6.99
N GLN A 286 4.26 4.17 -7.98
CA GLN A 286 5.11 2.98 -8.13
C GLN A 286 6.57 3.36 -8.41
N SER A 287 6.81 4.38 -9.23
CA SER A 287 8.16 4.91 -9.49
C SER A 287 8.76 5.60 -8.25
N GLU A 288 7.99 6.38 -7.49
CA GLU A 288 8.46 6.94 -6.21
C GLU A 288 8.97 5.87 -5.24
N PHE A 289 8.26 4.74 -5.16
CA PHE A 289 8.70 3.58 -4.39
C PHE A 289 10.02 3.00 -4.95
N LEU A 290 10.03 2.59 -6.22
CA LEU A 290 11.14 1.84 -6.83
C LEU A 290 12.41 2.67 -7.05
N ASP A 291 12.26 3.97 -7.36
CA ASP A 291 13.34 4.82 -7.86
C ASP A 291 13.82 5.85 -6.82
N GLY A 292 13.35 5.79 -5.56
CA GLY A 292 13.80 6.74 -4.53
C GLY A 292 13.54 6.35 -3.07
N ARG A 293 12.37 5.78 -2.76
CA ARG A 293 12.05 5.41 -1.36
C ARG A 293 12.65 4.08 -0.95
N ILE A 294 12.82 3.13 -1.88
CA ILE A 294 13.39 1.81 -1.58
C ILE A 294 14.82 1.88 -1.04
N GLY A 295 15.65 2.82 -1.51
CA GLY A 295 17.01 2.96 -1.01
C GLY A 295 17.07 3.58 0.40
N ILE A 296 16.09 4.41 0.79
CA ILE A 296 15.99 4.87 2.18
C ILE A 296 15.83 3.65 3.09
N TRP A 297 14.92 2.75 2.74
CA TRP A 297 14.69 1.52 3.50
C TRP A 297 15.92 0.63 3.57
N PHE A 298 16.61 0.40 2.44
CA PHE A 298 17.80 -0.45 2.44
C PHE A 298 18.99 0.16 3.20
N ASN A 299 19.12 1.49 3.24
CA ASN A 299 20.07 2.15 4.12
C ASN A 299 19.80 1.85 5.60
N LEU A 300 18.54 1.76 6.01
CA LEU A 300 18.16 1.38 7.37
C LEU A 300 18.47 -0.09 7.65
N LEU A 301 18.06 -1.00 6.75
CA LEU A 301 18.35 -2.44 6.89
C LEU A 301 19.86 -2.72 6.95
N ASN A 302 20.66 -2.03 6.14
CA ASN A 302 22.13 -2.15 6.15
C ASN A 302 22.75 -1.72 7.48
N GLN A 303 22.05 -0.96 8.33
CA GLN A 303 22.51 -0.51 9.64
C GLN A 303 21.86 -1.27 10.81
N GLY A 304 21.03 -2.27 10.54
CA GLY A 304 20.33 -3.05 11.57
C GLY A 304 19.09 -2.33 12.12
N LEU A 305 18.64 -1.29 11.43
CA LEU A 305 17.41 -0.55 11.72
C LEU A 305 16.29 -1.29 10.97
N LEU A 306 15.75 -2.32 11.62
CA LEU A 306 14.80 -3.26 11.03
C LEU A 306 13.41 -2.63 10.94
N THR A 307 13.15 -1.99 9.81
CA THR A 307 11.89 -1.32 9.54
C THR A 307 11.02 -2.10 8.56
N THR A 308 9.72 -2.13 8.80
CA THR A 308 8.74 -2.78 7.94
C THR A 308 8.29 -1.85 6.82
N PHE A 309 8.39 -2.32 5.59
CA PHE A 309 7.78 -1.73 4.41
C PHE A 309 6.26 -1.90 4.46
N ILE A 310 5.55 -0.80 4.23
CA ILE A 310 4.10 -0.74 4.09
C ILE A 310 3.74 -0.06 2.76
N ALA A 311 2.70 -0.60 2.11
CA ALA A 311 2.10 -0.12 0.89
C ALA A 311 0.59 0.15 1.09
N ASP A 312 0.14 1.37 0.84
CA ASP A 312 -1.21 1.86 1.14
C ASP A 312 -1.66 2.91 0.12
N THR A 313 -2.89 3.43 0.23
CA THR A 313 -3.43 4.35 -0.78
C THR A 313 -3.52 5.82 -0.40
N ASP A 314 -3.62 6.15 0.88
CA ASP A 314 -3.91 7.50 1.36
C ASP A 314 -5.12 8.14 0.64
N THR A 315 -6.21 7.37 0.62
CA THR A 315 -7.35 7.67 -0.23
C THR A 315 -8.30 8.71 0.38
N HIS A 316 -8.49 9.82 -0.34
CA HIS A 316 -9.35 10.95 0.07
C HIS A 316 -10.65 11.08 -0.76
N ARG A 317 -10.87 10.17 -1.70
CA ARG A 317 -11.81 10.35 -2.82
C ARG A 317 -12.68 9.12 -3.02
N TYR A 318 -13.86 9.33 -3.60
CA TYR A 318 -14.80 8.24 -3.84
C TYR A 318 -14.61 7.61 -5.23
N ALA A 319 -14.67 8.43 -6.27
CA ALA A 319 -14.90 8.00 -7.65
C ALA A 319 -13.64 7.69 -8.46
N ASN A 320 -12.47 8.06 -7.94
CA ASN A 320 -11.22 7.92 -8.65
C ASN A 320 -10.64 6.50 -8.69
N LEU A 321 -11.35 5.48 -8.16
CA LEU A 321 -10.88 4.10 -7.97
C LEU A 321 -9.47 4.04 -7.32
N ARG A 322 -9.17 5.11 -6.54
CA ARG A 322 -8.25 5.25 -5.38
C ARG A 322 -7.86 3.99 -4.65
N SER A 323 -8.94 3.38 -4.19
CA SER A 323 -8.94 2.75 -2.90
C SER A 323 -8.43 1.34 -3.03
N ALA A 324 -7.66 0.91 -2.04
CA ALA A 324 -7.11 -0.42 -2.00
C ALA A 324 -6.29 -0.84 -3.24
N GLY A 325 -5.71 0.10 -4.00
CA GLY A 325 -4.78 -0.23 -5.06
C GLY A 325 -3.53 -0.89 -4.50
N ALA A 326 -2.60 -0.06 -4.01
CA ALA A 326 -1.56 -0.51 -3.11
C ALA A 326 -2.18 -0.93 -1.78
N ARG A 327 -1.76 -2.09 -1.27
CA ARG A 327 -2.22 -2.63 0.00
C ARG A 327 -1.15 -3.54 0.59
N THR A 328 -1.29 -3.84 1.88
CA THR A 328 -0.35 -4.68 2.62
C THR A 328 -1.05 -5.89 3.23
N TRP A 329 -0.52 -7.08 2.96
CA TRP A 329 -0.93 -8.33 3.60
C TRP A 329 -0.03 -8.62 4.80
N THR A 330 -0.61 -8.64 5.99
CA THR A 330 0.10 -9.01 7.23
C THR A 330 -0.25 -10.42 7.65
N ALA A 331 0.71 -11.17 8.17
CA ALA A 331 0.43 -12.50 8.71
C ALA A 331 -0.60 -12.44 9.84
N ALA A 332 -1.52 -13.39 9.86
CA ALA A 332 -2.62 -13.41 10.80
C ALA A 332 -3.10 -14.84 11.08
N SER A 333 -3.74 -15.04 12.22
CA SER A 333 -4.32 -16.33 12.62
C SER A 333 -5.59 -16.66 11.84
N THR A 334 -6.17 -15.66 11.16
CA THR A 334 -7.37 -15.76 10.35
C THR A 334 -7.35 -14.73 9.23
N ASP A 335 -7.98 -15.05 8.10
CA ASP A 335 -8.29 -14.16 6.98
C ASP A 335 -9.80 -13.84 6.92
N SER A 336 -10.55 -14.15 7.99
CA SER A 336 -11.99 -13.88 8.09
C SER A 336 -12.22 -12.51 8.75
N PRO A 337 -12.76 -11.51 8.03
CA PRO A 337 -12.96 -10.15 8.55
C PRO A 337 -13.54 -10.04 9.98
N PRO A 338 -14.65 -10.73 10.34
CA PRO A 338 -15.24 -10.57 11.67
C PRO A 338 -14.40 -11.12 12.83
N SER A 339 -13.27 -11.79 12.53
CA SER A 339 -12.37 -12.41 13.51
C SER A 339 -11.00 -11.74 13.54
N ILE A 340 -10.76 -10.71 12.74
CA ILE A 340 -9.47 -10.00 12.68
C ILE A 340 -9.22 -9.31 14.02
N SER A 341 -7.97 -9.41 14.51
CA SER A 341 -7.49 -8.67 15.67
C SER A 341 -6.52 -7.59 15.21
N ASP A 342 -6.88 -6.34 15.42
CA ASP A 342 -6.04 -5.17 15.16
C ASP A 342 -4.67 -5.23 15.87
N ALA A 343 -4.63 -5.76 17.09
CA ALA A 343 -3.39 -6.05 17.82
C ALA A 343 -2.49 -7.06 17.09
N GLU A 344 -3.05 -8.16 16.55
CA GLU A 344 -2.27 -9.15 15.78
C GLU A 344 -1.71 -8.53 14.49
N ILE A 345 -2.50 -7.69 13.81
CA ILE A 345 -2.05 -6.96 12.62
C ILE A 345 -0.85 -6.06 12.95
N ALA A 346 -0.93 -5.25 14.02
CA ALA A 346 0.17 -4.39 14.44
C ALA A 346 1.39 -5.19 14.90
N GLN A 347 1.22 -6.29 15.63
CA GLN A 347 2.31 -7.19 16.00
C GLN A 347 3.02 -7.79 14.78
N SER A 348 2.26 -8.17 13.75
CA SER A 348 2.83 -8.66 12.49
C SER A 348 3.60 -7.59 11.73
N VAL A 349 3.11 -6.34 11.71
CA VAL A 349 3.87 -5.19 11.18
C VAL A 349 5.17 -5.01 11.96
N LEU A 350 5.12 -4.99 13.30
CA LEU A 350 6.31 -4.83 14.14
C LEU A 350 7.33 -5.96 13.95
N ALA A 351 6.86 -7.17 13.64
CA ALA A 351 7.70 -8.34 13.38
C ALA A 351 8.25 -8.43 11.93
N GLY A 352 7.91 -7.48 11.06
CA GLY A 352 8.29 -7.51 9.64
C GLY A 352 7.54 -8.56 8.81
N LYS A 353 6.44 -9.11 9.32
CA LYS A 353 5.66 -10.20 8.72
C LYS A 353 4.57 -9.66 7.80
N ALA A 354 5.01 -8.98 6.75
CA ALA A 354 4.11 -8.31 5.80
C ALA A 354 4.64 -8.34 4.35
N THR A 355 3.73 -8.32 3.38
CA THR A 355 4.05 -8.16 1.95
C THR A 355 3.11 -7.13 1.35
N GLY A 356 3.59 -6.28 0.45
CA GLY A 356 2.82 -5.20 -0.16
C GLY A 356 2.59 -5.44 -1.66
N GLY A 357 1.49 -4.93 -2.22
CA GLY A 357 1.25 -5.08 -3.65
C GLY A 357 -0.03 -4.44 -4.19
N GLN A 358 -0.09 -4.38 -5.51
CA GLN A 358 -1.22 -3.99 -6.34
C GLN A 358 -1.28 -4.97 -7.51
N GLY A 359 -2.29 -5.83 -7.55
CA GLY A 359 -2.40 -6.90 -8.54
C GLY A 359 -1.50 -8.12 -8.30
N ILE A 360 -0.46 -8.03 -7.47
CA ILE A 360 0.43 -9.15 -7.15
C ILE A 360 0.40 -9.44 -5.65
N TYR A 361 0.32 -10.73 -5.32
CA TYR A 361 0.64 -11.26 -3.99
C TYR A 361 1.91 -12.11 -4.11
N VAL A 362 2.97 -11.70 -3.41
CA VAL A 362 4.27 -12.38 -3.42
C VAL A 362 4.65 -12.83 -2.02
N GLN A 363 5.07 -14.08 -1.91
CA GLN A 363 5.68 -14.66 -0.72
C GLN A 363 7.11 -15.09 -1.01
N ALA A 364 7.93 -15.07 0.02
CA ALA A 364 9.29 -15.58 -0.02
C ALA A 364 9.60 -16.36 1.26
N ARG A 365 10.51 -17.32 1.14
CA ARG A 365 11.14 -17.99 2.29
C ARG A 365 12.60 -18.30 1.99
N LEU A 366 13.42 -18.31 3.04
CA LEU A 366 14.80 -18.77 2.98
C LEU A 366 14.87 -20.17 3.54
N VAL A 367 15.50 -21.09 2.82
CA VAL A 367 15.72 -22.48 3.25
C VAL A 367 17.22 -22.70 3.38
N ALA A 368 17.69 -23.15 4.54
CA ALA A 368 19.11 -23.44 4.71
C ALA A 368 19.52 -24.69 3.91
N ASN A 369 20.63 -24.60 3.18
CA ASN A 369 21.12 -25.73 2.39
C ASN A 369 21.73 -26.84 3.24
N GLU A 370 22.13 -26.54 4.48
CA GLU A 370 22.63 -27.52 5.45
C GLU A 370 21.52 -28.35 6.12
N ASP A 371 20.33 -27.77 6.29
CA ASP A 371 19.15 -28.42 6.86
C ASP A 371 17.86 -27.78 6.33
N PRO A 372 17.09 -28.47 5.46
CA PRO A 372 15.82 -27.98 4.94
C PRO A 372 14.74 -27.69 5.99
N GLY A 373 14.92 -28.11 7.24
CA GLY A 373 14.05 -27.75 8.36
C GLY A 373 14.30 -26.36 8.94
N LEU A 374 15.43 -25.73 8.60
CA LEU A 374 15.76 -24.37 9.00
C LEU A 374 15.25 -23.40 7.94
N VAL A 375 14.17 -22.70 8.29
CA VAL A 375 13.44 -21.82 7.38
C VAL A 375 13.20 -20.46 8.02
N ALA A 376 13.38 -19.40 7.23
CA ALA A 376 12.81 -18.09 7.52
C ALA A 376 11.68 -17.79 6.55
N ASP A 377 10.55 -17.29 7.04
CA ASP A 377 9.40 -16.88 6.24
C ASP A 377 8.60 -15.77 6.94
N LEU A 378 7.61 -15.23 6.22
CA LEU A 378 6.76 -14.15 6.71
C LEU A 378 5.48 -14.66 7.39
N THR A 379 5.32 -15.96 7.62
CA THR A 379 4.09 -16.51 8.21
C THR A 379 4.00 -16.22 9.71
N LEU A 380 2.79 -16.29 10.28
CA LEU A 380 2.57 -15.95 11.69
C LEU A 380 3.41 -16.83 12.64
N ALA A 381 3.52 -18.13 12.37
CA ALA A 381 4.27 -19.07 13.19
C ALA A 381 5.78 -19.13 12.86
N GLY A 382 6.17 -18.64 11.68
CA GLY A 382 7.56 -18.66 11.22
C GLY A 382 8.46 -17.62 11.90
N SER A 383 9.73 -17.64 11.54
CA SER A 383 10.73 -16.63 11.91
C SER A 383 11.13 -15.85 10.67
N THR A 384 11.37 -14.54 10.77
CA THR A 384 11.95 -13.77 9.65
C THR A 384 13.47 -13.97 9.54
N LEU A 385 14.09 -14.65 10.51
CA LEU A 385 15.52 -14.94 10.59
C LEU A 385 15.77 -16.45 10.55
N VAL A 386 16.74 -16.88 9.75
CA VAL A 386 17.32 -18.23 9.79
C VAL A 386 18.81 -18.12 10.14
N SER A 387 19.29 -18.92 11.10
CA SER A 387 20.71 -19.02 11.44
C SER A 387 21.31 -20.27 10.79
N ILE A 388 22.45 -20.14 10.12
CA ILE A 388 23.18 -21.23 9.47
C ILE A 388 24.59 -21.36 10.02
N THR A 389 25.15 -22.57 10.02
CA THR A 389 26.53 -22.82 10.44
C THR A 389 27.51 -22.98 9.28
N ASP A 390 27.02 -23.40 8.11
CA ASP A 390 27.77 -23.54 6.87
C ASP A 390 27.42 -22.40 5.90
N ALA A 391 28.05 -21.23 6.10
CA ALA A 391 27.92 -20.09 5.19
C ALA A 391 28.36 -20.40 3.75
N VAL A 392 29.17 -21.45 3.53
CA VAL A 392 29.57 -21.88 2.18
C VAL A 392 28.41 -22.57 1.48
N ALA A 393 27.67 -23.43 2.18
CA ALA A 393 26.43 -24.02 1.69
C ALA A 393 25.33 -22.95 1.47
N GLY A 394 25.22 -21.99 2.38
CA GLY A 394 24.32 -20.85 2.26
C GLY A 394 22.84 -21.22 2.33
N VAL A 395 22.01 -20.47 1.60
CA VAL A 395 20.55 -20.62 1.60
C VAL A 395 20.00 -20.61 0.18
N ASP A 396 18.83 -21.21 0.00
CA ASP A 396 17.99 -21.03 -1.18
C ASP A 396 16.83 -20.07 -0.84
N LEU A 397 16.69 -19.01 -1.62
CA LEU A 397 15.55 -18.09 -1.56
C LEU A 397 14.44 -18.63 -2.48
N GLU A 398 13.39 -19.17 -1.88
CA GLU A 398 12.21 -19.63 -2.60
C GLU A 398 11.17 -18.51 -2.67
N ILE A 399 10.65 -18.26 -3.86
CA ILE A 399 9.75 -17.14 -4.20
C ILE A 399 8.50 -17.74 -4.84
N ASP A 400 7.34 -17.44 -4.28
CA ASP A 400 6.04 -17.81 -4.82
C ASP A 400 5.24 -16.56 -5.16
N VAL A 401 4.81 -16.45 -6.42
CA VAL A 401 4.06 -15.30 -6.94
C VAL A 401 2.69 -15.75 -7.41
N GLN A 402 1.66 -15.03 -6.96
CA GLN A 402 0.27 -15.19 -7.39
C GLN A 402 -0.27 -13.85 -7.88
N ALA A 403 -0.94 -13.85 -9.04
CA ALA A 403 -1.68 -12.69 -9.54
C ALA A 403 -2.95 -13.14 -10.27
N PRO A 404 -4.08 -12.41 -10.22
CA PRO A 404 -5.23 -12.74 -11.06
C PRO A 404 -4.85 -12.56 -12.53
N ALA A 405 -5.54 -13.24 -13.45
CA ALA A 405 -5.19 -13.24 -14.87
C ALA A 405 -5.14 -11.86 -15.54
N TRP A 406 -5.80 -10.85 -14.98
CA TRP A 406 -5.80 -9.46 -15.46
C TRP A 406 -4.60 -8.64 -14.95
N ALA A 407 -3.77 -9.18 -14.05
CA ALA A 407 -2.60 -8.53 -13.46
C ALA A 407 -1.31 -9.25 -13.90
N GLU A 408 -0.92 -9.04 -15.15
CA GLU A 408 0.25 -9.71 -15.73
C GLU A 408 1.57 -9.19 -15.13
N TYR A 409 2.53 -10.10 -14.92
CA TYR A 409 3.88 -9.79 -14.47
C TYR A 409 4.91 -10.63 -15.21
N ASP A 410 6.14 -10.12 -15.30
CA ASP A 410 7.20 -10.76 -16.09
C ASP A 410 8.61 -10.61 -15.49
N ARG A 411 8.76 -9.91 -14.37
CA ARG A 411 10.04 -9.57 -13.76
C ARG A 411 10.06 -9.88 -12.26
N ILE A 412 11.10 -10.58 -11.80
CA ILE A 412 11.44 -10.73 -10.38
C ILE A 412 12.82 -10.11 -10.13
N GLU A 413 12.93 -9.29 -9.10
CA GLU A 413 14.15 -8.62 -8.65
C GLU A 413 14.41 -9.00 -7.20
N VAL A 414 15.62 -9.49 -6.92
CA VAL A 414 16.06 -9.85 -5.57
C VAL A 414 17.16 -8.89 -5.13
N TYR A 415 16.97 -8.29 -3.97
CA TYR A 415 17.92 -7.42 -3.31
C TYR A 415 18.51 -8.16 -2.11
N ALA A 416 19.83 -8.21 -2.02
CA ALA A 416 20.54 -8.86 -0.93
C ALA A 416 21.68 -7.96 -0.44
N ASN A 417 21.60 -7.44 0.79
CA ASN A 417 22.49 -6.40 1.32
C ASN A 417 22.77 -5.29 0.28
N ALA A 418 21.73 -4.86 -0.44
CA ALA A 418 21.89 -4.00 -1.60
C ALA A 418 22.47 -2.64 -1.19
N GLY A 419 23.51 -2.22 -1.91
CA GLY A 419 24.03 -0.85 -1.82
C GLY A 419 23.06 0.15 -2.44
N THR A 420 23.13 1.38 -1.97
CA THR A 420 22.24 2.46 -2.40
C THR A 420 23.02 3.59 -3.04
N VAL A 421 22.34 4.38 -3.87
CA VAL A 421 22.90 5.56 -4.53
C VAL A 421 21.92 6.72 -4.37
N ALA A 422 22.40 7.84 -3.84
CA ALA A 422 21.59 9.05 -3.68
C ALA A 422 21.07 9.56 -5.03
N ASP A 423 19.82 10.03 -5.04
CA ASP A 423 19.25 10.75 -6.17
C ASP A 423 19.95 12.11 -6.33
N ILE A 424 20.31 12.45 -7.57
CA ILE A 424 21.06 13.69 -7.89
C ILE A 424 20.18 14.94 -7.67
N ALA A 425 18.88 14.84 -7.89
CA ALA A 425 17.92 15.92 -7.75
C ALA A 425 17.42 16.07 -6.30
N VAL A 426 17.25 14.96 -5.58
CA VAL A 426 16.79 14.97 -4.18
C VAL A 426 17.72 14.08 -3.33
N PRO A 427 18.81 14.61 -2.75
CA PRO A 427 19.84 13.82 -2.06
C PRO A 427 19.36 13.04 -0.82
N GLN A 428 18.13 13.27 -0.37
CA GLN A 428 17.46 12.53 0.71
C GLN A 428 16.76 11.26 0.21
N LEU A 429 16.59 11.10 -1.11
CA LEU A 429 16.07 9.89 -1.74
C LEU A 429 17.23 9.05 -2.28
N PHE A 430 17.02 7.73 -2.31
CA PHE A 430 18.05 6.78 -2.67
C PHE A 430 17.47 5.66 -3.54
N THR A 431 18.18 5.34 -4.62
CA THR A 431 17.91 4.16 -5.45
C THR A 431 18.68 2.96 -4.93
N ALA A 432 18.26 1.77 -5.32
CA ALA A 432 19.00 0.53 -5.11
C ALA A 432 19.08 -0.27 -6.40
N THR A 433 20.13 -1.08 -6.55
CA THR A 433 20.27 -2.00 -7.69
C THR A 433 19.99 -3.42 -7.23
N PRO A 434 19.13 -4.20 -7.93
CA PRO A 434 18.91 -5.60 -7.61
C PRO A 434 20.21 -6.41 -7.69
N THR A 435 20.39 -7.33 -6.75
CA THR A 435 21.47 -8.32 -6.76
C THR A 435 21.23 -9.38 -7.84
N VAL A 436 19.98 -9.83 -7.96
CA VAL A 436 19.54 -10.79 -9.00
C VAL A 436 18.32 -10.23 -9.72
N VAL A 437 18.29 -10.49 -11.01
CA VAL A 437 17.24 -10.09 -11.94
C VAL A 437 16.82 -11.34 -12.71
N LEU A 438 15.53 -11.64 -12.73
CA LEU A 438 14.95 -12.80 -13.41
C LEU A 438 13.82 -12.35 -14.32
N ASP A 439 13.81 -12.85 -15.56
CA ASP A 439 12.80 -12.54 -16.57
C ASP A 439 11.99 -13.79 -16.94
N ALA A 440 10.67 -13.62 -17.05
CA ALA A 440 9.75 -14.68 -17.46
C ALA A 440 10.08 -15.18 -18.88
N GLY A 441 9.99 -16.50 -19.08
CA GLY A 441 10.35 -17.18 -20.32
C GLY A 441 11.85 -17.41 -20.51
N VAL A 442 12.70 -16.80 -19.67
CA VAL A 442 14.15 -17.03 -19.64
C VAL A 442 14.53 -17.76 -18.36
N ASP A 443 14.24 -17.16 -17.21
CA ASP A 443 14.70 -17.62 -15.90
C ASP A 443 13.59 -18.35 -15.12
N PHE A 444 12.33 -17.98 -15.36
CA PHE A 444 11.17 -18.65 -14.76
C PHE A 444 10.00 -18.73 -15.74
N THR A 445 9.00 -19.54 -15.41
CA THR A 445 7.77 -19.68 -16.19
C THR A 445 6.59 -19.19 -15.38
N VAL A 446 5.75 -18.35 -15.98
CA VAL A 446 4.43 -18.02 -15.46
C VAL A 446 3.43 -19.04 -15.99
N THR A 447 2.76 -19.73 -15.09
CA THR A 447 1.74 -20.73 -15.41
C THR A 447 0.36 -20.17 -15.12
N SER A 448 -0.65 -20.66 -15.84
CA SER A 448 -2.03 -20.22 -15.68
C SER A 448 -2.86 -21.33 -15.06
N THR A 449 -3.48 -21.06 -13.91
CA THR A 449 -4.27 -22.02 -13.15
C THR A 449 -5.74 -21.58 -13.10
N ASN A 450 -6.64 -22.40 -13.62
CA ASN A 450 -8.08 -22.18 -13.45
C ASN A 450 -8.51 -22.68 -12.06
N VAL A 451 -8.69 -21.75 -11.12
CA VAL A 451 -8.95 -22.02 -9.71
C VAL A 451 -10.40 -22.48 -9.51
N PHE A 452 -11.34 -21.90 -10.25
CA PHE A 452 -12.76 -22.29 -10.21
C PHE A 452 -13.28 -22.61 -11.62
N PRO A 453 -13.15 -23.85 -12.12
CA PRO A 453 -13.57 -24.21 -13.47
C PRO A 453 -15.04 -23.93 -13.81
N ALA A 454 -15.91 -23.81 -12.80
CA ALA A 454 -17.32 -23.48 -12.97
C ALA A 454 -17.57 -21.97 -13.18
N VAL A 455 -16.58 -21.11 -12.90
CA VAL A 455 -16.66 -19.65 -13.04
C VAL A 455 -15.75 -19.22 -14.20
N PRO A 456 -16.33 -18.78 -15.34
CA PRO A 456 -15.52 -18.30 -16.46
C PRO A 456 -14.55 -17.19 -16.04
N GLY A 457 -13.29 -17.29 -16.47
CA GLY A 457 -12.26 -16.29 -16.15
C GLY A 457 -11.68 -16.37 -14.73
N ALA A 458 -12.11 -17.32 -13.90
CA ALA A 458 -11.56 -17.53 -12.55
C ALA A 458 -10.17 -18.19 -12.55
N THR A 459 -9.23 -17.48 -13.17
CA THR A 459 -7.87 -17.91 -13.44
C THR A 459 -6.87 -17.04 -12.68
N ARG A 460 -5.82 -17.68 -12.19
CA ARG A 460 -4.63 -17.08 -11.57
C ARG A 460 -3.38 -17.36 -12.42
N LEU A 461 -2.42 -16.46 -12.33
CA LEU A 461 -1.04 -16.59 -12.80
C LEU A 461 -0.16 -17.01 -11.61
N ASP A 462 0.59 -18.10 -11.77
CA ASP A 462 1.45 -18.68 -10.74
C ASP A 462 2.90 -18.79 -11.24
N ALA A 463 3.87 -18.41 -10.40
CA ALA A 463 5.29 -18.67 -10.60
C ALA A 463 5.93 -19.08 -9.27
N SER A 464 6.75 -20.13 -9.31
CA SER A 464 7.59 -20.57 -8.18
C SER A 464 9.03 -20.64 -8.63
N VAL A 465 9.93 -19.96 -7.92
CA VAL A 465 11.34 -19.83 -8.28
C VAL A 465 12.21 -20.07 -7.06
N SER A 466 13.35 -20.73 -7.23
CA SER A 466 14.38 -20.86 -6.19
C SER A 466 15.68 -20.24 -6.68
N VAL A 467 16.23 -19.31 -5.88
CA VAL A 467 17.49 -18.61 -6.15
C VAL A 467 18.50 -18.97 -5.08
N SER A 468 19.60 -19.61 -5.50
CA SER A 468 20.61 -20.08 -4.55
C SER A 468 21.64 -18.99 -4.22
N PHE A 469 21.88 -18.77 -2.93
CA PHE A 469 22.88 -17.86 -2.38
C PHE A 469 23.87 -18.64 -1.53
N ALA A 470 24.95 -19.08 -2.16
CA ALA A 470 26.07 -19.79 -1.52
C ALA A 470 27.20 -18.84 -1.13
N SER A 471 28.08 -19.28 -0.22
CA SER A 471 29.27 -18.52 0.20
C SER A 471 28.96 -17.10 0.68
N LEU A 472 27.99 -16.99 1.60
CA LEU A 472 27.62 -15.72 2.20
C LEU A 472 28.82 -15.13 2.95
N ALA A 473 29.16 -13.87 2.66
CA ALA A 473 30.30 -13.19 3.26
C ALA A 473 30.07 -12.77 4.73
N GLY A 474 28.80 -12.82 5.15
CA GLY A 474 28.30 -12.49 6.47
C GLY A 474 26.78 -12.50 6.42
N ASP A 475 26.17 -12.02 7.49
CA ASP A 475 24.73 -11.90 7.61
C ASP A 475 24.12 -11.10 6.46
N THR A 476 22.98 -11.58 5.94
CA THR A 476 22.38 -11.03 4.72
C THR A 476 20.88 -10.90 4.87
N TRP A 477 20.33 -9.71 4.57
CA TRP A 477 18.90 -9.52 4.39
C TRP A 477 18.52 -9.70 2.92
N PHE A 478 17.30 -10.16 2.65
CA PHE A 478 16.74 -10.43 1.32
C PHE A 478 15.37 -9.78 1.16
N VAL A 479 15.18 -9.04 0.07
CA VAL A 479 13.90 -8.44 -0.35
C VAL A 479 13.60 -8.82 -1.79
N VAL A 480 12.35 -9.15 -2.07
CA VAL A 480 11.88 -9.51 -3.42
C VAL A 480 10.92 -8.45 -3.92
N VAL A 481 11.11 -7.99 -5.15
CA VAL A 481 10.17 -7.13 -5.90
C VAL A 481 9.75 -7.85 -7.17
N VAL A 482 8.46 -7.85 -7.47
CA VAL A 482 7.88 -8.48 -8.67
C VAL A 482 7.06 -7.45 -9.43
N ARG A 483 7.24 -7.35 -10.74
CA ARG A 483 6.53 -6.35 -11.55
C ARG A 483 6.21 -6.81 -12.97
N GLY A 484 5.18 -6.20 -13.56
CA GLY A 484 4.97 -6.17 -14.99
C GLY A 484 5.73 -5.01 -15.65
N ARG A 485 6.27 -5.24 -16.84
CA ARG A 485 6.98 -4.22 -17.65
C ARG A 485 6.18 -3.85 -18.89
N ASP A 486 6.26 -2.57 -19.27
CA ASP A 486 5.64 -2.06 -20.47
C ASP A 486 6.10 -2.83 -21.71
N GLY A 487 5.16 -3.11 -22.61
CA GLY A 487 5.40 -3.85 -23.85
C GLY A 487 5.61 -5.36 -23.66
N VAL A 488 5.61 -5.86 -22.42
CA VAL A 488 5.67 -7.31 -22.10
C VAL A 488 4.40 -7.75 -21.39
N SER A 489 4.05 -7.06 -20.29
CA SER A 489 2.81 -7.27 -19.54
C SER A 489 1.79 -6.20 -19.89
N ARG A 490 0.50 -6.56 -19.86
CA ARG A 490 -0.61 -5.62 -20.02
C ARG A 490 -0.80 -4.76 -18.75
N PRO A 491 -1.22 -3.50 -18.89
CA PRO A 491 -1.66 -2.71 -17.74
C PRO A 491 -2.94 -3.30 -17.15
N MET A 492 -3.20 -3.03 -15.87
CA MET A 492 -4.34 -3.56 -15.12
C MET A 492 -5.68 -2.84 -15.43
N PHE A 493 -5.78 -2.18 -16.58
CA PHE A 493 -7.03 -1.59 -17.03
C PHE A 493 -8.04 -2.71 -17.34
N PRO A 494 -9.33 -2.58 -16.97
CA PRO A 494 -9.96 -1.43 -16.31
C PRO A 494 -10.08 -1.54 -14.79
N ILE A 495 -9.52 -2.58 -14.16
CA ILE A 495 -9.65 -2.81 -12.71
C ILE A 495 -8.93 -1.70 -11.94
N TYR A 496 -7.69 -1.39 -12.35
CA TYR A 496 -6.96 -0.20 -11.92
C TYR A 496 -6.74 0.73 -13.11
N PRO A 497 -7.71 1.62 -13.40
CA PRO A 497 -7.82 2.31 -14.69
C PRO A 497 -6.92 3.56 -14.81
N ARG A 498 -5.89 3.64 -13.98
CA ARG A 498 -5.02 4.82 -13.88
C ARG A 498 -4.02 4.86 -15.03
N ASP A 499 -3.73 6.08 -15.46
CA ASP A 499 -2.62 6.43 -16.34
C ASP A 499 -2.67 5.77 -17.72
N LEU A 500 -3.86 5.34 -18.18
CA LEU A 500 -4.05 4.83 -19.55
C LEU A 500 -3.81 5.96 -20.58
N ASP A 501 -3.12 5.66 -21.68
CA ASP A 501 -2.89 6.65 -22.74
C ASP A 501 -4.20 7.03 -23.44
N THR A 502 -4.62 8.27 -23.24
CA THR A 502 -5.84 8.83 -23.85
C THR A 502 -5.76 9.01 -25.36
N GLY A 503 -4.54 9.12 -25.91
CA GLY A 503 -4.30 9.39 -27.33
C GLY A 503 -4.48 8.16 -28.21
N SER A 504 -4.06 6.98 -27.73
CA SER A 504 -4.28 5.70 -28.42
C SER A 504 -5.67 5.11 -28.19
N ASN A 505 -6.31 5.45 -27.07
CA ASN A 505 -7.59 4.89 -26.65
C ASN A 505 -8.79 5.79 -27.00
N THR A 506 -9.20 5.84 -28.28
CA THR A 506 -10.27 6.76 -28.72
C THR A 506 -11.62 6.10 -28.98
N THR A 507 -11.65 4.76 -29.02
CA THR A 507 -12.84 3.96 -29.26
C THR A 507 -12.99 2.85 -28.23
N LEU A 508 -14.19 2.28 -28.10
CA LEU A 508 -14.40 1.13 -27.21
C LEU A 508 -13.51 -0.06 -27.60
N ALA A 509 -13.19 -0.22 -28.89
CA ALA A 509 -12.32 -1.30 -29.36
C ALA A 509 -10.89 -1.12 -28.86
N ASP A 510 -10.39 0.11 -28.86
CA ASP A 510 -9.06 0.46 -28.32
C ASP A 510 -9.01 0.17 -26.81
N LEU A 511 -10.05 0.56 -26.07
CA LEU A 511 -10.14 0.34 -24.61
C LEU A 511 -10.18 -1.13 -24.17
N ILE A 512 -10.43 -2.09 -25.06
CA ILE A 512 -10.63 -3.51 -24.69
C ILE A 512 -9.69 -4.46 -25.45
N ASP A 513 -8.69 -3.93 -26.14
CA ASP A 513 -7.71 -4.74 -26.86
C ASP A 513 -6.60 -5.32 -25.95
N GLY A 514 -6.62 -4.92 -24.67
CA GLY A 514 -5.66 -5.31 -23.64
C GLY A 514 -4.53 -4.31 -23.42
N ASN A 515 -4.48 -3.21 -24.20
CA ASN A 515 -3.64 -2.03 -23.97
C ASN A 515 -2.13 -2.35 -23.82
N LEU A 516 -1.66 -3.42 -24.48
CA LEU A 516 -0.28 -3.86 -24.37
C LEU A 516 0.67 -2.85 -25.01
N GLY A 517 1.64 -2.38 -24.24
CA GLY A 517 2.62 -1.39 -24.70
C GLY A 517 2.07 0.04 -24.75
N GLU A 518 0.89 0.26 -24.16
CA GLU A 518 0.35 1.57 -23.86
C GLU A 518 0.64 1.94 -22.40
N ASP A 519 0.55 3.22 -22.06
CA ASP A 519 0.64 3.63 -20.65
C ASP A 519 -0.52 3.00 -19.85
N GLY A 520 -0.33 2.80 -18.55
CA GLY A 520 -1.35 2.28 -17.64
C GLY A 520 -0.75 1.71 -16.36
N THR A 521 -1.52 1.59 -15.29
CA THR A 521 -0.97 1.07 -14.03
C THR A 521 -0.57 -0.40 -14.15
N MET A 522 0.66 -0.71 -13.75
CA MET A 522 1.24 -2.06 -13.87
C MET A 522 1.08 -2.84 -12.57
N ALA A 523 1.04 -4.16 -12.67
CA ALA A 523 1.09 -5.04 -11.51
C ALA A 523 2.46 -4.93 -10.82
N LEU A 524 2.45 -4.78 -9.50
CA LEU A 524 3.65 -4.63 -8.67
C LEU A 524 3.41 -5.27 -7.30
N GLY A 525 4.40 -5.97 -6.76
CA GLY A 525 4.40 -6.52 -5.41
C GLY A 525 5.80 -6.59 -4.82
N ALA A 526 5.92 -6.52 -3.51
CA ALA A 526 7.20 -6.60 -2.80
C ALA A 526 7.06 -7.23 -1.41
N THR A 527 8.03 -8.06 -1.02
CA THR A 527 8.08 -8.67 0.32
C THR A 527 8.77 -7.74 1.31
N ASN A 528 8.49 -7.88 2.61
CA ASN A 528 9.43 -7.44 3.64
C ASN A 528 10.70 -8.30 3.67
N ALA A 529 11.69 -7.84 4.41
CA ALA A 529 13.00 -8.47 4.49
C ALA A 529 12.97 -9.78 5.28
N LEU A 530 13.63 -10.80 4.73
CA LEU A 530 14.06 -12.01 5.44
C LEU A 530 15.55 -11.94 5.71
N TYR A 531 16.01 -12.57 6.79
CA TYR A 531 17.37 -12.42 7.29
C TYR A 531 18.06 -13.77 7.41
N VAL A 532 19.36 -13.79 7.11
CA VAL A 532 20.26 -14.92 7.40
C VAL A 532 21.31 -14.44 8.40
N ASP A 533 21.45 -15.19 9.48
CA ASP A 533 22.60 -15.17 10.39
C ASP A 533 23.58 -16.26 9.94
N ALA A 534 24.73 -15.84 9.42
CA ALA A 534 25.73 -16.71 8.80
C ALA A 534 27.15 -16.49 9.37
N ASP A 535 27.33 -15.49 10.25
CA ASP A 535 28.64 -15.15 10.82
C ASP A 535 28.96 -15.90 12.13
N GLY A 536 27.98 -16.62 12.69
CA GLY A 536 28.09 -17.41 13.91
C GLY A 536 27.92 -16.60 15.20
N VAL A 537 27.59 -15.31 15.11
CA VAL A 537 27.16 -14.46 16.22
C VAL A 537 25.63 -14.48 16.27
N PRO A 538 25.01 -14.88 17.40
CA PRO A 538 23.55 -15.03 17.44
C PRO A 538 22.79 -13.76 17.05
N GLY A 539 21.96 -13.89 16.01
CA GLY A 539 21.07 -12.83 15.52
C GLY A 539 21.70 -12.00 14.40
N PHE A 540 20.84 -11.34 13.60
CA PHE A 540 21.27 -10.59 12.43
C PHE A 540 22.25 -9.45 12.74
N GLN A 541 23.46 -9.52 12.17
CA GLN A 541 24.50 -8.49 12.20
C GLN A 541 24.52 -7.71 10.87
N ALA A 542 23.94 -6.51 10.87
CA ALA A 542 23.84 -5.74 9.64
C ALA A 542 25.22 -5.31 9.09
N PRO A 543 25.39 -5.21 7.76
CA PRO A 543 26.70 -4.99 7.13
C PRO A 543 27.37 -3.65 7.49
N LEU A 544 26.60 -2.66 7.93
CA LEU A 544 27.07 -1.34 8.37
C LEU A 544 26.73 -1.06 9.84
N ALA A 545 26.37 -2.07 10.63
CA ALA A 545 26.19 -1.89 12.07
C ALA A 545 27.53 -1.40 12.71
N PRO A 546 27.49 -0.37 13.58
CA PRO A 546 28.68 0.26 14.14
C PRO A 546 29.48 -0.60 15.13
#